data_AF-A0A351MD09-F1
#
_entry.id   AF-A0A351MD09-F1
#
_cell.length_a   1.000
_cell.length_b   1.000
_cell.length_c   1.000
_cell.angle_alpha   90.00
_cell.angle_beta   90.00
_cell.angle_gamma   90.00
#
_symmetry.space_group_name_H-M   'P 1'
#
loop_
_entity.id
_entity.type
_entity.pdbx_description
1 polymer ?
#
loop_
_entity_poly.entity_id
_entity_poly.type
_entity_poly.pdbx_seq_one_letter_code
_entity_poly.pdbx_strand_id
1 'polypeptide(L)'
;MTRLAVLGTATALLAGCGTGTIRPDYASTSEYLQIGGRKPTNPEPIIENAGAFCLEVREEWHEDGRTPDGERLFARDTLRRAVACNEKSR
;
A
#
# COMPACT_ATOMS: atom_id res chain seq x y z
N MET A 1 26.25 -46.53 14.85
CA MET A 1 26.59 -45.30 14.08
C MET A 1 25.38 -44.66 13.39
N THR A 2 24.30 -45.41 13.12
CA THR A 2 23.09 -44.95 12.40
C THR A 2 22.23 -43.91 13.14
N ARG A 3 22.15 -43.95 14.48
CA ARG A 3 21.32 -43.02 15.27
C ARG A 3 21.88 -41.58 15.33
N LEU A 4 23.20 -41.44 15.30
CA LEU A 4 23.88 -40.13 15.30
C LEU A 4 23.70 -39.40 13.97
N ALA A 5 23.65 -40.14 12.86
CA ALA A 5 23.43 -39.58 11.52
C ALA A 5 22.00 -39.01 11.35
N VAL A 6 21.00 -39.67 11.95
CA VAL A 6 19.59 -39.21 11.93
C VAL A 6 19.38 -37.97 12.79
N LEU A 7 20.04 -37.88 13.96
CA LEU A 7 19.99 -36.65 14.76
C LEU A 7 20.64 -35.46 14.06
N GLY A 8 21.80 -35.66 13.41
CA GLY A 8 22.52 -34.58 12.72
C GLY A 8 21.75 -34.01 11.52
N THR A 9 21.02 -34.86 10.79
CA THR A 9 20.17 -34.43 9.66
C THR A 9 18.93 -33.68 10.12
N ALA A 10 18.33 -34.06 11.26
CA ALA A 10 17.18 -33.35 11.83
C ALA A 10 17.55 -31.93 12.30
N THR A 11 18.73 -31.74 12.91
CA THR A 11 19.18 -30.42 13.35
C THR A 11 19.51 -29.48 12.20
N ALA A 12 20.01 -30.00 11.07
CA ALA A 12 20.31 -29.19 9.89
C ALA A 12 19.05 -28.63 9.21
N LEU A 13 17.94 -29.38 9.24
CA LEU A 13 16.66 -28.94 8.67
C LEU A 13 15.98 -27.86 9.53
N LEU A 14 16.13 -27.90 10.85
CA LEU A 14 15.58 -26.89 11.77
C LEU A 14 16.34 -25.56 11.71
N ALA A 15 17.62 -25.57 11.31
CA ALA A 15 18.40 -24.35 11.15
C ALA A 15 17.99 -23.53 9.91
N GLY A 16 17.40 -24.17 8.89
CA GLY A 16 17.02 -23.50 7.63
C GLY A 16 15.77 -22.60 7.73
N CYS A 17 14.93 -22.77 8.76
CA CYS A 17 13.75 -21.93 8.97
C CYS A 17 14.04 -20.64 9.78
N GLY A 18 15.24 -20.49 10.33
CA GLY A 18 15.63 -19.34 11.16
C GLY A 18 16.58 -18.35 10.48
N THR A 19 17.17 -18.71 9.34
CA THR A 19 18.13 -17.86 8.63
C THR A 19 17.42 -16.82 7.78
N GLY A 20 17.11 -15.70 8.44
CA GLY A 20 16.76 -14.44 7.80
C GLY A 20 15.29 -14.36 7.42
N THR A 21 14.46 -13.92 8.36
CA THR A 21 13.21 -13.24 7.97
C THR A 21 13.62 -12.11 7.04
N ILE A 22 13.29 -12.24 5.75
CA ILE A 22 13.34 -11.11 4.82
C ILE A 22 12.47 -10.06 5.50
N ARG A 23 13.09 -8.99 6.00
CA ARG A 23 12.39 -7.80 6.50
C ARG A 23 12.36 -6.83 5.33
N PRO A 24 11.28 -6.79 4.55
CA PRO A 24 11.20 -5.87 3.43
C PRO A 24 11.30 -4.46 3.99
N ASP A 25 12.03 -3.59 3.29
CA ASP A 25 12.00 -2.17 3.60
C ASP A 25 10.69 -1.62 3.07
N TYR A 26 9.74 -1.42 3.98
CA TYR A 26 8.43 -0.86 3.66
C TYR A 26 8.43 0.68 3.64
N ALA A 27 9.58 1.36 3.69
CA ALA A 27 9.66 2.82 3.59
C ALA A 27 9.26 3.39 2.20
N SER A 28 8.53 2.64 1.38
CA SER A 28 8.12 3.07 0.05
C SER A 28 7.01 4.12 0.13
N THR A 29 7.25 5.24 -0.54
CA THR A 29 6.22 6.22 -0.86
C THR A 29 5.92 6.13 -2.36
N SER A 30 4.67 5.81 -2.69
CA SER A 30 4.12 5.83 -4.04
C SER A 30 3.02 6.89 -4.08
N GLU A 31 2.66 7.36 -5.27
CA GLU A 31 1.57 8.33 -5.41
C GLU A 31 0.22 7.81 -4.86
N TYR A 32 0.00 6.49 -4.83
CA TYR A 32 -1.25 5.88 -4.32
C TYR A 32 -1.11 5.15 -2.99
N LEU A 33 0.11 4.92 -2.50
CA LEU A 33 0.39 4.12 -1.32
C LEU A 33 1.44 4.82 -0.45
N GLN A 34 1.13 4.98 0.83
CA GLN A 34 2.09 5.40 1.83
C GLN A 34 2.12 4.41 2.98
N ILE A 35 3.31 4.00 3.36
CA ILE A 35 3.51 3.11 4.51
C ILE A 35 4.19 3.89 5.63
N GLY A 36 3.71 3.69 6.85
CA GLY A 36 4.20 4.37 8.04
C GLY A 36 3.80 5.86 8.12
N GLY A 37 4.32 6.53 9.15
CA GLY A 37 4.10 7.96 9.37
C GLY A 37 2.64 8.33 9.70
N ARG A 38 2.24 9.55 9.30
CA ARG A 38 0.88 10.08 9.47
C ARG A 38 0.11 9.95 8.16
N LYS A 39 -1.22 9.78 8.26
CA LYS A 39 -2.12 9.75 7.11
C LYS A 39 -1.94 11.03 6.27
N PRO A 40 -1.78 10.93 4.94
CA PRO A 40 -1.76 12.10 4.07
C PRO A 40 -3.08 12.87 4.10
N THR A 41 -3.02 14.12 3.69
CA THR A 41 -4.21 14.97 3.53
C THR A 41 -4.86 14.70 2.17
N ASN A 42 -6.19 14.65 2.13
CA ASN A 42 -6.94 14.58 0.88
C ASN A 42 -6.75 15.90 0.10
N PRO A 43 -6.33 15.86 -1.16
CA PRO A 43 -6.28 17.07 -1.98
C PRO A 43 -7.69 17.59 -2.26
N GLU A 44 -7.76 18.83 -2.72
CA GLU A 44 -9.04 19.42 -3.12
C GLU A 44 -9.60 18.72 -4.37
N PRO A 45 -10.94 18.57 -4.47
CA PRO A 45 -11.59 18.08 -5.67
C PRO A 45 -11.23 18.95 -6.89
N ILE A 46 -10.97 18.32 -8.03
CA ILE A 46 -10.74 19.01 -9.30
C ILE A 46 -11.87 18.70 -10.29
N ILE A 47 -12.15 19.64 -11.18
CA ILE A 47 -13.09 19.45 -12.29
C ILE A 47 -12.28 19.27 -13.58
N GLU A 48 -12.41 18.11 -14.21
CA GLU A 48 -11.77 17.78 -15.48
C GLU A 48 -12.79 17.80 -16.62
N ASN A 49 -12.43 18.38 -17.76
CA ASN A 49 -13.28 18.41 -18.95
C ASN A 49 -13.17 17.08 -19.71
N ALA A 50 -14.29 16.36 -19.84
CA ALA A 50 -14.37 15.09 -20.57
C ALA A 50 -15.09 15.24 -21.94
N GLY A 51 -15.11 16.46 -22.49
CA GLY A 51 -15.77 16.81 -23.74
C GLY A 51 -17.23 17.23 -23.54
N ALA A 52 -18.14 16.25 -23.51
CA ALA A 52 -19.58 16.52 -23.42
C ALA A 52 -20.07 16.86 -22.00
N PHE A 53 -19.31 16.46 -20.98
CA PHE A 53 -19.58 16.69 -19.58
C PHE A 53 -18.24 16.86 -18.84
N CYS A 54 -18.32 17.22 -17.56
CA CYS A 54 -17.14 17.35 -16.72
C CYS A 54 -17.13 16.26 -15.64
N LEU A 55 -15.94 15.89 -15.18
CA LEU A 55 -15.74 14.93 -14.10
C LEU A 55 -15.25 15.69 -12.87
N GLU A 56 -15.98 15.58 -11.76
CA GLU A 56 -15.42 15.89 -10.45
C GLU A 56 -14.57 14.70 -10.01
N VAL A 57 -13.26 14.93 -9.91
CA VAL A 57 -12.27 13.97 -9.43
C VAL A 57 -11.94 14.30 -7.99
N ARG A 58 -12.11 13.32 -7.11
CA ARG A 58 -11.81 13.43 -5.68
C ARG A 58 -10.83 12.34 -5.31
N GLU A 59 -9.77 12.71 -4.61
CA GLU A 59 -8.84 11.74 -4.05
C GLU A 59 -9.02 11.64 -2.54
N GLU A 60 -9.06 10.42 -2.02
CA GLU A 60 -9.29 10.17 -0.60
C GLU A 60 -8.28 9.18 -0.05
N TRP A 61 -7.52 9.61 0.95
CA TRP A 61 -6.61 8.77 1.72
C TRP A 61 -7.35 8.12 2.88
N HIS A 62 -7.22 6.79 2.97
CA HIS A 62 -7.77 5.97 4.04
C HIS A 62 -6.70 5.02 4.60
N GLU A 63 -6.94 4.50 5.82
CA GLU A 63 -6.05 3.52 6.45
C GLU A 63 -6.52 2.12 6.02
N ASP A 64 -5.62 1.36 5.39
CA ASP A 64 -5.91 0.06 4.76
C ASP A 64 -5.22 -1.09 5.53
N GLY A 65 -4.93 -0.87 6.82
CA GLY A 65 -4.37 -1.86 7.72
C GLY A 65 -2.91 -1.62 8.09
N ARG A 66 -2.16 -2.71 8.28
CA ARG A 66 -0.77 -2.67 8.76
C ARG A 66 0.13 -3.68 8.07
N THR A 67 1.41 -3.36 7.93
CA THR A 67 2.45 -4.30 7.52
C THR A 67 2.66 -5.37 8.61
N PRO A 68 3.29 -6.52 8.28
CA PRO A 68 3.62 -7.55 9.26
C PRO A 68 4.51 -7.06 10.42
N ASP A 69 5.30 -6.01 10.21
CA ASP A 69 6.11 -5.37 11.25
C ASP A 69 5.41 -4.19 11.96
N GLY A 70 4.13 -3.96 11.66
CA GLY A 70 3.22 -3.12 12.43
C GLY A 70 3.05 -1.68 11.94
N GLU A 71 3.70 -1.30 10.85
CA GLU A 71 3.55 0.02 10.23
C GLU A 71 2.18 0.17 9.61
N ARG A 72 1.59 1.37 9.66
CA ARG A 72 0.27 1.62 9.05
C ARG A 72 0.37 1.69 7.53
N LEU A 73 -0.64 1.17 6.85
CA LEU A 73 -0.80 1.28 5.41
C LEU A 73 -1.87 2.34 5.11
N PHE A 74 -1.53 3.29 4.26
CA PHE A 74 -2.47 4.28 3.74
C PHE A 74 -2.57 4.13 2.23
N ALA A 75 -3.80 4.03 1.73
CA ALA A 75 -4.09 3.95 0.31
C ALA A 75 -4.90 5.18 -0.13
N ARG A 76 -4.71 5.58 -1.38
CA ARG A 76 -5.44 6.69 -2.02
C ARG A 76 -6.43 6.14 -3.03
N ASP A 77 -7.71 6.39 -2.79
CA ASP A 77 -8.76 6.10 -3.77
C ASP A 77 -8.98 7.32 -4.66
N THR A 78 -9.27 7.08 -5.93
CA THR A 78 -9.70 8.13 -6.87
C THR A 78 -11.17 7.91 -7.24
N LEU A 79 -12.03 8.80 -6.73
CA LEU A 79 -13.46 8.81 -7.02
C LEU A 79 -13.73 9.78 -8.18
N ARG A 80 -14.59 9.36 -9.11
CA ARG A 80 -14.98 10.17 -10.27
C ARG A 80 -16.50 10.25 -10.37
N ARG A 81 -17.03 11.46 -10.53
CA ARG A 81 -18.46 11.71 -10.70
C ARG A 81 -18.69 12.63 -11.89
N ALA A 82 -19.61 12.24 -12.79
CA ALA A 82 -20.04 13.12 -13.86
C ALA A 82 -20.87 14.29 -13.31
N VAL A 83 -20.55 15.50 -13.76
CA VAL A 83 -21.18 16.77 -13.38
C VAL A 83 -21.37 17.67 -14.60
N ALA A 84 -22.25 18.66 -14.47
CA ALA A 84 -22.33 19.73 -15.45
C ALA A 84 -21.05 20.58 -15.40
N CYS A 85 -20.53 20.97 -16.56
CA CYS A 85 -19.40 21.88 -16.63
C CYS A 85 -19.79 23.27 -16.12
N ASN A 86 -18.91 23.90 -15.36
CA ASN A 86 -19.06 25.27 -14.90
C ASN A 86 -18.16 26.22 -15.72
N GLU A 87 -18.32 27.53 -15.55
CA GLU A 87 -17.56 28.53 -16.32
C GLU A 87 -16.05 28.44 -16.14
N LYS A 88 -15.57 27.89 -15.03
CA LYS A 88 -14.12 27.70 -14.75
C LYS A 88 -13.53 26.45 -15.43
N SER A 89 -14.35 25.52 -15.90
CA SER A 89 -13.91 24.24 -16.46
C SER A 89 -14.10 24.12 -17.98
N ARG A 90 -14.50 25.21 -18.65
CA ARG A 90 -14.71 25.28 -20.10
C ARG A 90 -13.54 25.95 -20.81
#